data_AF-A0A535R3D9-F1
#
_entry.id   AF-A0A535R3D9-F1
#
_cell.length_a   1.000
_cell.length_b   1.000
_cell.length_c   1.000
_cell.angle_alpha   90.00
_cell.angle_beta   90.00
_cell.angle_gamma   90.00
#
_symmetry.space_group_name_H-M   'P 1'
#
loop_
_entity.id
_entity.type
_entity.pdbx_description
1 polymer ?
#
loop_
_entity_poly.entity_id
_entity_poly.type
_entity_poly.pdbx_seq_one_letter_code
_entity_poly.pdbx_strand_id
1 'polypeptide(L)'
;MATSQFEQDQEAFTPAAKPVIGVLLVHGLNGSKNDFAEMETLLRSHGMVVVNTLLPGHGAHVKDLLAMGWEDWAMAVREELQALKQLCDMVFLVGHSLGGALSLHIAAHEDIAGIVSICAPLHMYPWLKAAVGIAKYITPLLPTMREDVRDPQARLRYQCGQ
;
A
#
# COMPACT_ATOMS: atom_id res chain seq x y z
N MET A 1 -20.71 -63.30 -11.54
CA MET A 1 -21.41 -62.34 -10.67
C MET A 1 -20.51 -62.09 -9.46
N ALA A 2 -19.72 -61.02 -9.47
CA ALA A 2 -19.01 -60.45 -8.32
C ALA A 2 -18.35 -59.13 -8.76
N THR A 3 -19.15 -58.26 -9.36
CA THR A 3 -18.86 -56.84 -9.51
C THR A 3 -19.50 -56.15 -8.30
N SER A 4 -18.93 -55.06 -7.78
CA SER A 4 -19.62 -53.98 -7.02
C SER A 4 -19.29 -53.71 -5.54
N GLN A 5 -18.08 -53.89 -5.01
CA GLN A 5 -17.82 -53.42 -3.63
C GLN A 5 -16.46 -52.74 -3.34
N PHE A 6 -15.72 -52.29 -4.36
CA PHE A 6 -14.49 -51.51 -4.18
C PHE A 6 -14.53 -50.10 -4.80
N GLU A 7 -15.69 -49.66 -5.32
CA GLU A 7 -15.86 -48.36 -6.00
C GLU A 7 -16.73 -47.36 -5.23
N GLN A 8 -17.03 -47.60 -3.96
CA GLN A 8 -17.73 -46.63 -3.11
C GLN A 8 -16.76 -46.12 -2.05
N ASP A 9 -16.72 -44.79 -1.92
CA ASP A 9 -15.96 -43.99 -0.93
C ASP A 9 -14.66 -43.35 -1.44
N GLN A 10 -14.59 -42.99 -2.72
CA GLN A 10 -13.76 -41.86 -3.14
C GLN A 10 -14.65 -40.61 -3.17
N GLU A 11 -14.91 -40.02 -2.00
CA GLU A 11 -15.43 -38.65 -1.96
C GLU A 11 -14.52 -37.77 -2.83
N ALA A 12 -15.09 -37.14 -3.84
CA ALA A 12 -14.36 -36.28 -4.74
C ALA A 12 -13.65 -35.20 -3.93
N PHE A 13 -12.32 -35.21 -3.91
CA PHE A 13 -11.53 -34.13 -3.36
C PHE A 13 -11.79 -32.89 -4.21
N THR A 14 -12.73 -32.05 -3.78
CA THR A 14 -12.90 -30.71 -4.33
C THR A 14 -11.78 -29.85 -3.77
N PRO A 15 -10.83 -29.35 -4.58
CA PRO A 15 -9.84 -28.42 -4.07
C PRO A 15 -10.57 -27.22 -3.47
N ALA A 16 -10.23 -26.85 -2.24
CA ALA A 16 -10.78 -25.65 -1.62
C ALA A 16 -10.59 -24.46 -2.59
N ALA A 17 -11.60 -23.60 -2.69
CA ALA A 17 -11.50 -22.39 -3.51
C ALA A 17 -10.24 -21.61 -3.11
N LYS A 18 -9.50 -21.10 -4.10
CA LYS A 18 -8.33 -20.27 -3.81
C LYS A 18 -8.78 -19.03 -3.02
N PRO A 19 -8.06 -18.64 -1.96
CA PRO A 19 -8.41 -17.44 -1.19
C PRO A 19 -8.31 -16.19 -2.06
N VAL A 20 -9.24 -15.26 -1.85
CA VAL A 20 -9.24 -13.92 -2.45
C VAL A 20 -8.19 -13.08 -1.72
N ILE A 21 -7.19 -12.60 -2.46
CA ILE A 21 -6.07 -11.83 -1.93
C ILE A 21 -6.32 -10.33 -2.16
N GLY A 22 -6.29 -9.57 -1.06
CA GLY A 22 -6.33 -8.12 -1.03
C GLY A 22 -4.94 -7.52 -0.83
N VAL A 23 -4.61 -6.42 -1.52
CA VAL A 23 -3.38 -5.66 -1.30
C VAL A 23 -3.70 -4.16 -1.16
N LEU A 24 -3.28 -3.57 -0.04
CA LEU A 24 -3.37 -2.12 0.20
C LEU A 24 -2.01 -1.46 -0.01
N LEU A 25 -1.93 -0.51 -0.95
CA LEU A 25 -0.71 0.21 -1.32
C LEU A 25 -0.71 1.61 -0.72
N VAL A 26 0.31 1.94 0.07
CA VAL A 26 0.39 3.20 0.85
C VAL A 26 1.65 3.98 0.48
N HIS A 27 1.48 5.12 -0.21
CA HIS A 27 2.58 5.95 -0.71
C HIS A 27 3.33 6.73 0.40
N GLY A 28 4.47 7.32 0.03
CA GLY A 28 5.31 8.11 0.93
C GLY A 28 4.83 9.55 1.11
N LEU A 29 5.56 10.33 1.91
CA LEU A 29 5.32 11.76 2.08
C LEU A 29 5.48 12.48 0.73
N ASN A 30 4.54 13.36 0.39
CA ASN A 30 4.52 14.08 -0.89
C ASN A 30 4.39 13.16 -2.13
N GLY A 31 3.99 11.91 -1.92
CA GLY A 31 3.69 10.94 -2.95
C GLY A 31 2.25 11.03 -3.45
N SER A 32 1.88 10.12 -4.35
CA SER A 32 0.54 9.98 -4.89
C SER A 32 0.27 8.53 -5.31
N LYS A 33 -0.93 8.24 -5.83
CA LYS A 33 -1.24 6.93 -6.41
C LYS A 33 -0.31 6.53 -7.56
N ASN A 34 0.32 7.49 -8.23
CA ASN A 34 1.25 7.23 -9.33
C ASN A 34 2.48 6.43 -8.87
N ASP A 35 2.91 6.57 -7.61
CA ASP A 35 4.06 5.86 -7.04
C ASP A 35 3.89 4.33 -7.14
N PHE A 36 2.64 3.87 -7.10
CA PHE A 36 2.29 2.45 -7.14
C PHE A 36 1.47 2.04 -8.37
N ALA A 37 1.26 2.91 -9.36
CA ALA A 37 0.37 2.62 -10.51
C ALA A 37 0.80 1.37 -11.31
N GLU A 38 2.10 1.19 -11.56
CA GLU A 38 2.61 0.00 -12.26
C GLU A 38 2.43 -1.27 -11.39
N MET A 39 2.69 -1.16 -10.09
CA MET A 39 2.50 -2.26 -9.14
C MET A 39 1.03 -2.65 -9.00
N GLU A 40 0.13 -1.67 -8.92
CA GLU A 40 -1.32 -1.90 -8.91
C GLU A 40 -1.76 -2.68 -10.14
N THR A 41 -1.34 -2.24 -11.33
CA THR A 41 -1.63 -2.91 -12.60
C THR A 41 -1.13 -4.36 -12.60
N LEU A 42 0.11 -4.58 -12.15
CA LEU A 42 0.72 -5.90 -12.08
C LEU A 42 -0.02 -6.81 -11.09
N LEU A 43 -0.35 -6.32 -9.91
CA LEU A 43 -1.03 -7.13 -8.87
C LEU A 43 -2.45 -7.48 -9.30
N ARG A 44 -3.19 -6.54 -9.90
CA ARG A 44 -4.52 -6.78 -10.47
C ARG A 44 -4.48 -7.80 -11.61
N SER A 45 -3.46 -7.78 -12.47
CA SER A 45 -3.34 -8.77 -13.55
C SER A 45 -3.12 -10.21 -13.06
N HIS A 46 -2.69 -10.37 -11.80
CA HIS A 46 -2.60 -11.66 -11.11
C HIS A 46 -3.86 -12.03 -10.32
N GLY A 47 -4.96 -11.27 -10.48
CA GLY A 47 -6.26 -11.57 -9.87
C GLY A 47 -6.41 -11.08 -8.43
N MET A 48 -5.54 -10.20 -7.95
CA MET A 48 -5.64 -9.62 -6.60
C MET A 48 -6.58 -8.41 -6.58
N VAL A 49 -7.29 -8.23 -5.46
CA VAL A 49 -8.05 -7.00 -5.19
C VAL A 49 -7.09 -5.95 -4.63
N VAL A 50 -6.82 -4.90 -5.39
CA VAL A 50 -5.86 -3.88 -4.99
C VAL A 50 -6.58 -2.59 -4.61
N VAL A 51 -6.13 -1.96 -3.53
CA VAL A 51 -6.51 -0.58 -3.17
C VAL A 51 -5.23 0.24 -3.14
N ASN A 52 -5.17 1.27 -3.98
CA ASN A 52 -4.07 2.22 -4.03
C ASN A 52 -4.52 3.50 -3.33
N THR A 53 -4.12 3.64 -2.06
CA THR A 53 -4.56 4.70 -1.14
C THR A 53 -4.04 6.04 -1.61
N LEU A 54 -4.88 7.08 -1.56
CA LEU A 54 -4.40 8.46 -1.56
C LEU A 54 -4.53 8.99 -0.14
N LEU A 55 -3.41 9.25 0.52
CA LEU A 55 -3.43 9.73 1.89
C LEU A 55 -4.09 11.14 1.96
N PRO A 56 -4.91 11.42 2.98
CA PRO A 56 -5.53 12.74 3.16
C PRO A 56 -4.52 13.88 3.03
N GLY A 57 -4.91 14.94 2.32
CA GLY A 57 -4.07 16.10 2.04
C GLY A 57 -3.03 15.90 0.94
N HIS A 58 -2.81 14.68 0.43
CA HIS A 58 -1.94 14.43 -0.73
C HIS A 58 -2.74 14.46 -2.04
N GLY A 59 -2.10 14.85 -3.14
CA GLY A 59 -2.76 15.02 -4.44
C GLY A 59 -3.71 16.23 -4.54
N ALA A 60 -3.79 17.05 -3.48
CA ALA A 60 -4.56 18.29 -3.41
C ALA A 60 -3.61 19.50 -3.18
N HIS A 61 -4.08 20.56 -2.51
CA HIS A 61 -3.24 21.70 -2.22
C HIS A 61 -2.34 21.45 -1.01
N VAL A 62 -1.13 22.00 -1.07
CA VAL A 62 -0.15 22.08 0.04
C VAL A 62 -0.77 22.42 1.40
N LYS A 63 -1.76 23.32 1.42
CA LYS A 63 -2.45 23.75 2.63
C LYS A 63 -3.24 22.61 3.29
N ASP A 64 -3.80 21.72 2.49
CA ASP A 64 -4.59 20.57 2.97
C ASP A 64 -3.66 19.53 3.60
N LEU A 65 -2.46 19.34 3.03
CA LEU A 65 -1.41 18.49 3.63
C LEU A 65 -0.97 19.01 5.01
N LEU A 66 -0.79 20.33 5.14
CA LEU A 66 -0.34 20.96 6.40
C LEU A 66 -1.39 20.89 7.53
N ALA A 67 -2.65 20.68 7.18
CA ALA A 67 -3.75 20.56 8.14
C ALA A 67 -3.90 19.13 8.68
N MET A 68 -3.27 18.13 8.06
CA MET A 68 -3.40 16.71 8.41
C MET A 68 -2.23 16.23 9.28
N GLY A 69 -2.55 15.42 10.28
CA GLY A 69 -1.60 14.74 11.16
C GLY A 69 -1.34 13.29 10.76
N TRP A 70 -0.40 12.64 11.46
CA TRP A 70 -0.10 11.23 11.21
C TRP A 70 -1.26 10.33 11.64
N GLU A 71 -2.03 10.74 12.65
CA GLU A 71 -3.23 10.04 13.11
C GLU A 71 -4.30 9.99 12.01
N ASP A 72 -4.48 11.08 11.26
CA ASP A 72 -5.45 11.14 10.15
C ASP A 72 -5.04 10.18 9.02
N TRP A 73 -3.74 10.12 8.71
CA TRP A 73 -3.22 9.18 7.71
C TRP A 73 -3.35 7.72 8.17
N ALA A 74 -3.03 7.43 9.42
CA ALA A 74 -3.20 6.09 9.98
C ALA A 74 -4.68 5.67 10.01
N MET A 75 -5.59 6.60 10.31
CA MET A 75 -7.03 6.35 10.27
C MET A 75 -7.50 6.00 8.85
N ALA A 76 -7.10 6.79 7.85
CA ALA A 76 -7.45 6.52 6.45
C ALA A 76 -6.95 5.14 5.97
N VAL A 77 -5.70 4.77 6.30
CA VAL A 77 -5.15 3.46 5.98
C VAL A 77 -5.93 2.34 6.69
N ARG A 78 -6.31 2.55 7.96
CA ARG A 78 -7.11 1.58 8.70
C ARG A 78 -8.49 1.40 8.08
N GLU A 79 -9.18 2.47 7.71
CA GLU A 79 -10.50 2.41 7.08
C GLU A 79 -10.48 1.62 5.77
N GLU A 80 -9.51 1.90 4.90
CA GLU A 80 -9.34 1.16 3.65
C GLU A 80 -8.96 -0.31 3.90
N LEU A 81 -8.14 -0.60 4.93
CA LEU A 81 -7.84 -1.97 5.34
C LEU A 81 -9.10 -2.72 5.77
N GLN A 82 -9.94 -2.11 6.61
CA GLN A 82 -11.18 -2.75 7.06
C GLN A 82 -12.14 -3.00 5.90
N ALA A 83 -12.28 -2.04 4.98
CA ALA A 83 -13.08 -2.23 3.77
C ALA A 83 -12.54 -3.38 2.92
N LEU A 84 -11.22 -3.50 2.77
CA LEU A 84 -10.60 -4.57 1.99
C LEU A 84 -10.76 -5.95 2.65
N LYS A 85 -10.69 -6.03 3.99
CA LYS A 85 -10.95 -7.25 4.77
C LYS A 85 -12.38 -7.78 4.61
N GLN A 86 -13.35 -6.92 4.30
CA GLN A 86 -14.73 -7.37 4.01
C GLN A 86 -14.85 -8.07 2.65
N LEU A 87 -13.87 -7.89 1.76
CA LEU A 87 -13.90 -8.38 0.38
C LEU A 87 -12.92 -9.53 0.12
N CYS A 88 -11.94 -9.73 1.01
CA CYS A 88 -10.80 -10.61 0.78
C CYS A 88 -10.57 -11.54 1.98
N ASP A 89 -10.17 -12.78 1.71
CA ASP A 89 -9.82 -13.76 2.75
C ASP A 89 -8.48 -13.43 3.40
N MET A 90 -7.55 -12.84 2.64
CA MET A 90 -6.21 -12.49 3.09
C MET A 90 -5.85 -11.08 2.60
N VAL A 91 -5.37 -10.22 3.49
CA VAL A 91 -4.99 -8.85 3.13
C VAL A 91 -3.52 -8.57 3.46
N PHE A 92 -2.81 -7.99 2.51
CA PHE A 92 -1.42 -7.55 2.63
C PHE A 92 -1.32 -6.03 2.60
N LEU A 93 -0.38 -5.48 3.38
CA LEU A 93 0.00 -4.07 3.31
C LEU A 93 1.32 -3.90 2.56
N VAL A 94 1.39 -2.94 1.66
CA VAL A 94 2.64 -2.54 1.00
C VAL A 94 2.81 -1.03 1.16
N GLY A 95 3.90 -0.61 1.79
CA GLY A 95 4.12 0.81 2.10
C GLY A 95 5.52 1.28 1.76
N HIS A 96 5.64 2.48 1.19
CA HIS A 96 6.93 3.13 0.91
C HIS A 96 7.19 4.33 1.83
N SER A 97 8.39 4.42 2.41
CA SER A 97 8.84 5.51 3.28
C SER A 97 7.84 5.80 4.41
N LEU A 98 7.18 6.97 4.43
CA LEU A 98 6.09 7.28 5.36
C LEU A 98 4.99 6.20 5.33
N GLY A 99 4.57 5.78 4.15
CA GLY A 99 3.59 4.71 3.98
C GLY A 99 4.07 3.39 4.58
N GLY A 100 5.37 3.10 4.49
CA GLY A 100 5.97 1.91 5.11
C GLY A 100 5.95 1.96 6.64
N ALA A 101 6.18 3.14 7.23
CA ALA A 101 6.03 3.36 8.67
C ALA A 101 4.56 3.26 9.12
N LEU A 102 3.63 3.83 8.36
CA LEU A 102 2.19 3.71 8.62
C LEU A 102 1.74 2.25 8.53
N SER A 103 2.12 1.52 7.48
CA SER A 103 1.79 0.10 7.34
C SER A 103 2.30 -0.72 8.53
N LEU A 104 3.52 -0.47 9.01
CA LEU A 104 4.06 -1.16 10.19
C LEU A 104 3.29 -0.82 11.46
N HIS A 105 2.93 0.45 11.65
CA HIS A 105 2.11 0.88 12.77
C HIS A 105 0.73 0.19 12.77
N ILE A 106 0.08 0.11 11.60
CA ILE A 106 -1.22 -0.56 11.45
C ILE A 106 -1.10 -2.06 11.68
N ALA A 107 -0.09 -2.71 11.08
CA ALA A 107 0.16 -4.15 11.24
C ALA A 107 0.43 -4.57 12.70
N ALA A 108 0.92 -3.65 13.54
CA ALA A 108 1.11 -3.92 14.96
C ALA A 108 -0.20 -4.01 15.76
N HIS A 109 -1.33 -3.54 15.20
CA HIS A 109 -2.62 -3.46 15.88
C HIS A 109 -3.75 -4.18 15.12
N GLU A 110 -3.49 -4.68 13.91
CA GLU A 110 -4.48 -5.26 13.01
C GLU A 110 -3.99 -6.62 12.51
N ASP A 111 -4.90 -7.60 12.45
CA ASP A 111 -4.58 -8.92 11.88
C ASP A 111 -4.47 -8.81 10.35
N ILE A 112 -3.32 -9.12 9.78
CA ILE A 112 -3.05 -9.07 8.34
C ILE A 112 -2.22 -10.27 7.92
N ALA A 113 -2.35 -10.69 6.67
CA ALA A 113 -1.62 -11.85 6.15
C ALA A 113 -0.11 -11.57 5.98
N GLY A 114 0.27 -10.31 5.79
CA GLY A 114 1.67 -9.91 5.69
C GLY A 114 1.87 -8.44 5.35
N ILE A 115 3.11 -8.00 5.48
CA ILE A 115 3.51 -6.62 5.20
C ILE A 115 4.80 -6.55 4.37
N VAL A 116 4.82 -5.64 3.41
CA VAL A 116 6.01 -5.24 2.65
C VAL A 116 6.31 -3.79 2.97
N SER A 117 7.43 -3.55 3.65
CA SER A 117 7.89 -2.20 3.99
C SER A 117 9.10 -1.82 3.14
N ILE A 118 9.01 -0.71 2.42
CA ILE A 118 10.04 -0.23 1.50
C ILE A 118 10.61 1.07 2.09
N CYS A 119 11.87 1.05 2.51
CA CYS A 119 12.59 2.24 2.98
C CYS A 119 11.90 3.00 4.14
N ALA A 120 11.20 2.31 5.05
CA ALA A 120 10.52 2.96 6.17
C ALA A 120 11.50 3.59 7.18
N PRO A 121 11.31 4.88 7.56
CA PRO A 121 12.16 5.53 8.55
C PRO A 121 11.75 5.13 9.98
N LEU A 122 12.32 4.05 10.52
CA LEU A 122 12.01 3.58 11.88
C LEU A 122 12.76 4.33 12.99
N HIS A 123 13.93 4.88 12.68
CA HIS A 123 14.74 5.66 13.59
C HIS A 123 15.17 6.96 12.93
N MET A 124 14.98 8.08 13.62
CA MET A 124 15.51 9.38 13.21
C MET A 124 16.48 9.90 14.27
N TYR A 125 17.65 10.35 13.81
CA TYR A 125 18.60 11.05 14.66
C TYR A 125 17.97 12.33 15.24
N PRO A 126 18.32 12.75 16.47
CA PRO A 126 17.71 13.92 17.11
C PRO A 126 17.80 15.20 16.28
N TRP A 127 18.94 15.43 15.61
CA TRP A 127 19.12 16.59 14.73
C TRP A 127 18.19 16.54 13.50
N LEU A 128 17.93 15.35 12.99
CA LEU A 128 17.01 15.14 11.86
C LEU A 128 15.56 15.40 12.29
N LYS A 129 15.17 15.05 13.52
CA LYS A 129 13.84 15.39 14.07
C LYS A 129 13.63 16.91 14.13
N ALA A 130 14.64 17.65 14.61
CA ALA A 130 14.60 19.11 14.64
C ALA A 130 14.54 19.70 13.22
N ALA A 131 15.31 19.14 12.29
CA ALA A 131 15.28 19.53 10.89
C ALA A 131 13.92 19.25 10.23
N VAL A 132 13.28 18.11 10.49
CA VAL A 132 11.93 17.77 9.98
C VAL A 132 10.86 18.72 10.52
N GLY A 133 10.95 19.11 11.80
CA GLY A 133 10.03 20.07 12.43
C GLY A 133 10.05 21.45 11.78
N ILE A 134 11.19 21.86 11.21
CA ILE A 134 11.37 23.10 10.44
C ILE A 134 11.00 22.85 8.97
N ALA A 135 11.47 21.73 8.43
CA ALA A 135 11.28 21.35 7.04
C ALA A 135 9.81 21.23 6.70
N LYS A 136 8.90 20.79 7.59
CA LYS A 136 7.46 20.67 7.30
C LYS A 136 6.80 21.93 6.72
N TYR A 137 7.34 23.12 7.03
CA TYR A 137 6.85 24.39 6.49
C TYR A 137 7.43 24.72 5.10
N ILE A 138 8.48 24.01 4.70
CA ILE A 138 9.26 24.18 3.46
C ILE A 138 9.04 23.01 2.49
N THR A 139 8.80 21.78 3.00
CA THR A 139 8.57 20.57 2.21
C THR A 139 7.48 20.73 1.17
N PRO A 140 6.33 21.36 1.45
CA PRO A 140 5.30 21.48 0.44
C PRO A 140 5.53 22.67 -0.52
N LEU A 141 6.56 23.49 -0.28
CA LEU A 141 7.06 24.50 -1.22
C LEU A 141 8.19 23.96 -2.11
N LEU A 142 8.75 22.80 -1.77
CA LEU A 142 9.70 22.13 -2.63
C LEU A 142 8.89 21.42 -3.72
N PRO A 143 9.04 21.78 -5.01
CA PRO A 143 8.56 20.92 -6.08
C PRO A 143 9.16 19.53 -5.85
N THR A 144 8.49 18.46 -6.30
CA THR A 144 9.07 17.11 -6.35
C THR A 144 10.38 17.18 -7.14
N MET A 145 11.48 17.45 -6.44
CA MET A 145 12.75 17.81 -7.06
C MET A 145 13.41 16.52 -7.51
N ARG A 146 13.26 16.29 -8.83
CA ARG A 146 13.85 15.23 -9.65
C ARG A 146 13.24 13.84 -9.42
N GLU A 147 12.52 13.38 -10.43
CA GLU A 147 12.42 11.96 -10.76
C GLU A 147 13.85 11.39 -10.87
N ASP A 148 14.35 10.69 -9.84
CA ASP A 148 15.56 9.85 -9.94
C ASP A 148 15.24 8.52 -10.67
N VAL A 149 14.36 8.61 -11.67
CA VAL A 149 14.04 7.50 -12.55
C VAL A 149 15.15 7.46 -13.60
N ARG A 150 16.17 6.66 -13.33
CA ARG A 150 17.30 6.47 -14.26
C ARG A 150 16.91 5.68 -15.51
N ASP A 151 15.76 5.00 -15.47
CA ASP A 151 15.18 4.31 -16.62
C ASP A 151 14.48 5.31 -17.57
N PRO A 152 14.99 5.50 -18.80
CA PRO A 152 14.39 6.40 -19.77
C PRO A 152 12.99 5.96 -20.24
N GLN A 153 12.67 4.67 -20.23
CA GLN A 153 11.34 4.20 -20.61
C GLN A 153 10.31 4.51 -19.53
N ALA A 154 10.67 4.33 -18.26
CA ALA A 154 9.83 4.70 -17.14
C ALA A 154 9.56 6.21 -17.12
N ARG A 155 10.56 7.08 -17.36
CA ARG A 155 10.36 8.54 -17.43
C ARG A 155 9.29 8.96 -18.43
N LEU A 156 9.24 8.33 -19.61
CA LEU A 156 8.22 8.64 -20.62
C LEU A 156 6.80 8.28 -20.16
N ARG A 157 6.65 7.20 -19.38
CA ARG A 157 5.35 6.78 -18.83
C ARG A 157 4.85 7.71 -17.72
N TYR A 158 5.75 8.22 -16.88
CA TYR A 158 5.39 9.13 -15.78
C TYR A 158 5.20 10.59 -16.18
N GLN A 159 5.81 11.04 -17.28
CA GLN A 159 5.67 12.42 -17.79
C GLN A 159 4.39 12.64 -18.62
N CYS A 160 3.80 11.58 -19.18
CA CYS A 160 2.63 11.67 -20.07
C CYS A 160 1.28 11.71 -19.34
N GLY A 161 1.29 11.72 -18.00
CA GLY A 161 0.07 11.66 -17.16
C GLY A 161 -0.10 12.82 -16.18
N GLN A 162 0.64 13.93 -16.35
CA GLN A 162 0.42 15.17 -15.60
C GLN A 162 -0.54 16.12 -16.32
#